data_AF-A0A562I6Y1-F1
#
_entry.id   AF-A0A562I6Y1-F1
#
_cell.length_a   1.000
_cell.length_b   1.000
_cell.length_c   1.000
_cell.angle_alpha   90.00
_cell.angle_beta   90.00
_cell.angle_gamma   90.00
#
_symmetry.space_group_name_H-M   'P 1'
#
loop_
_entity.id
_entity.type
_entity.pdbx_description
1 polymer ?
#
loop_
_entity_poly.entity_id
_entity_poly.type
_entity_poly.pdbx_seq_one_letter_code
_entity_poly.pdbx_strand_id
1 'polypeptide(L)'
;MPVERLVYAGSQSWPFPGSLMLGFLAEADPEHPVRVDPTEIAHARWFTRREIGTALAGRAVDVGAGDALVLPPPSSIALFLVHRWLDGWMEPWAH
;
A
#
# COMPACT_ATOMS: atom_id res chain seq x y z
N MET A 1 2.95 -5.92 13.45
CA MET A 1 1.49 -6.14 13.31
C MET A 1 1.30 -7.45 12.57
N PRO A 2 0.52 -8.40 13.10
CA PRO A 2 0.22 -9.64 12.39
C PRO A 2 -0.70 -9.36 11.19
N VAL A 3 -0.56 -10.20 10.16
CA VAL A 3 -1.38 -10.14 8.94
C VAL A 3 -1.92 -11.52 8.60
N GLU A 4 -3.08 -11.57 7.96
CA GLU A 4 -3.76 -12.77 7.49
C GLU A 4 -4.23 -12.63 6.04
N ARG A 5 -4.83 -13.70 5.49
CA ARG A 5 -5.38 -13.75 4.13
C ARG A 5 -4.42 -13.20 3.06
N LEU A 6 -3.18 -13.70 3.08
CA LEU A 6 -2.18 -13.34 2.07
C LEU A 6 -2.59 -13.84 0.68
N VAL A 7 -2.72 -12.91 -0.25
CA VAL A 7 -3.04 -13.20 -1.66
C VAL A 7 -1.93 -12.65 -2.54
N TYR A 8 -1.30 -13.53 -3.32
CA TYR A 8 -0.33 -13.12 -4.34
C TYR A 8 -1.03 -12.34 -5.46
N ALA A 9 -0.51 -11.15 -5.78
CA ALA A 9 -1.10 -10.26 -6.78
C ALA A 9 -0.23 -10.07 -8.04
N GLY A 10 1.08 -10.27 -7.93
CA GLY A 10 2.00 -10.12 -9.06
C GLY A 10 3.46 -10.00 -8.64
N SER A 11 4.35 -9.85 -9.62
CA SER A 11 5.78 -9.68 -9.38
C SER A 11 6.41 -8.69 -10.35
N GLN A 12 7.48 -8.02 -9.92
CA GLN A 12 8.23 -7.07 -10.72
C GLN A 12 9.73 -7.30 -10.54
N SER A 13 10.46 -7.46 -11.64
CA SER A 13 11.92 -7.45 -11.61
C SER A 13 12.41 -6.06 -11.21
N TRP A 14 13.32 -6.00 -10.22
CA TRP A 14 13.98 -4.78 -9.77
C TRP A 14 15.48 -4.88 -10.07
N PRO A 15 15.95 -4.26 -11.17
CA PRO A 15 17.35 -4.33 -11.56
C PRO A 15 18.19 -3.44 -10.61
N PHE A 16 19.28 -4.01 -10.09
CA PHE A 16 20.23 -3.47 -9.10
C PHE A 16 19.80 -3.55 -7.62
N PRO A 17 20.47 -4.41 -6.81
CA PRO A 17 21.51 -5.40 -7.16
C PRO A 17 20.96 -6.63 -7.93
N GLY A 18 19.67 -6.63 -8.29
CA GLY A 18 18.99 -7.75 -8.95
C GLY A 18 18.08 -8.45 -7.96
N SER A 19 16.83 -8.00 -7.88
CA SER A 19 15.81 -8.54 -7.00
C SER A 19 14.53 -8.81 -7.76
N LEU A 20 13.71 -9.74 -7.26
CA LEU A 20 12.35 -9.94 -7.73
C LEU A 20 11.41 -9.50 -6.61
N MET A 21 10.67 -8.42 -6.85
CA MET A 21 9.64 -7.95 -5.93
C MET A 21 8.42 -8.85 -6.09
N LEU A 22 7.96 -9.46 -5.00
CA LEU A 22 6.72 -10.22 -4.94
C LEU A 22 5.67 -9.37 -4.23
N GLY A 23 4.57 -9.09 -4.92
CA GLY A 23 3.49 -8.27 -4.41
C GLY A 23 2.37 -9.13 -3.82
N PHE A 24 1.98 -8.80 -2.59
CA PHE A 24 0.88 -9.45 -1.88
C PHE A 24 -0.13 -8.41 -1.41
N LEU A 25 -1.39 -8.81 -1.37
CA LEU A 25 -2.42 -8.18 -0.56
C LEU A 25 -2.61 -9.01 0.71
N ALA A 26 -2.88 -8.35 1.83
CA ALA A 26 -3.10 -9.01 3.11
C ALA A 26 -4.02 -8.15 3.99
N GLU A 27 -4.67 -8.78 4.95
CA GLU A 27 -5.45 -8.10 5.97
C GLU A 27 -4.68 -8.00 7.26
N ALA A 28 -4.65 -6.80 7.80
CA ALA A 28 -4.02 -6.51 9.08
C ALA A 28 -5.00 -6.72 10.23
N ASP A 29 -4.50 -7.20 11.36
CA ASP A 29 -5.28 -7.27 12.59
C ASP A 29 -5.51 -5.84 13.14
N PRO A 30 -6.77 -5.36 13.20
CA PRO A 30 -7.10 -4.01 13.67
C PRO A 30 -6.79 -3.79 15.15
N GLU A 31 -6.68 -4.85 15.96
CA GLU A 31 -6.36 -4.75 17.39
C GLU A 31 -4.88 -4.40 17.64
N HIS A 32 -4.05 -4.49 16.60
CA HIS A 32 -2.62 -4.24 16.69
C HIS A 32 -2.27 -2.86 16.11
N PRO A 33 -1.88 -1.88 16.95
CA PRO A 33 -1.56 -0.54 16.46
C PRO A 33 -0.31 -0.55 15.57
N VAL A 34 -0.26 0.41 14.63
CA VAL A 34 0.92 0.64 13.80
C VAL A 34 2.09 1.03 14.69
N ARG A 35 3.19 0.28 14.59
CA ARG A 35 4.47 0.56 15.25
C ARG A 35 5.55 0.59 14.18
N VAL A 36 6.27 1.70 14.11
CA VAL A 36 7.37 1.87 13.16
C VAL A 36 8.71 1.61 13.84
N ASP A 37 9.63 0.98 13.10
CA ASP A 37 11.05 1.07 13.41
C ASP A 37 11.60 2.33 12.73
N PRO A 38 12.00 3.37 13.49
CA PRO A 38 12.44 4.62 12.90
C PRO A 38 13.75 4.51 12.11
N THR A 39 14.50 3.40 12.24
CA THR A 39 15.71 3.15 11.43
C THR A 39 15.39 2.70 10.00
N GLU A 40 14.20 2.14 9.79
CA GLU A 40 13.74 1.64 8.49
C GLU A 40 12.62 2.52 7.90
N ILE A 41 11.64 2.91 8.73
CA ILE A 41 10.43 3.62 8.33
C ILE A 41 10.24 4.86 9.21
N ALA A 42 10.30 6.04 8.60
CA ALA A 42 10.09 7.31 9.30
C ALA A 42 8.65 7.46 9.81
N HIS A 43 7.66 7.16 8.96
CA HIS A 43 6.24 7.34 9.25
C HIS A 43 5.39 6.23 8.61
N ALA A 44 4.38 5.77 9.34
CA ALA A 44 3.35 4.88 8.81
C ALA A 44 1.99 5.25 9.41
N ARG A 45 0.96 5.28 8.57
CA ARG A 45 -0.42 5.50 8.98
C ARG A 45 -1.39 4.74 8.08
N TRP A 46 -2.61 4.57 8.59
CA TRP A 46 -3.71 4.07 7.79
C TRP A 46 -4.23 5.16 6.85
N PHE A 47 -4.63 4.74 5.64
CA PHE A 47 -5.29 5.59 4.65
C PHE A 47 -6.62 4.96 4.28
N THR A 48 -7.65 5.80 4.19
CA THR A 48 -8.95 5.42 3.67
C THR A 48 -8.91 5.29 2.14
N ARG A 49 -9.81 4.47 1.57
CA ARG A 49 -9.99 4.39 0.11
C ARG A 49 -10.23 5.77 -0.52
N ARG A 50 -10.94 6.66 0.17
CA ARG A 50 -11.23 8.02 -0.27
C ARG A 50 -9.97 8.89 -0.34
N GLU A 51 -9.08 8.81 0.65
CA GLU A 51 -7.80 9.52 0.63
C GLU A 51 -6.95 9.06 -0.55
N ILE A 52 -6.76 7.75 -0.72
CA ILE A 52 -6.00 7.21 -1.85
C ILE A 52 -6.62 7.63 -3.20
N GLY A 53 -7.94 7.53 -3.34
CA GLY A 53 -8.65 7.99 -4.54
C GLY A 53 -8.50 9.50 -4.80
N THR A 54 -8.40 10.32 -3.75
CA THR A 54 -8.13 11.76 -3.86
C THR A 54 -6.72 12.01 -4.39
N ALA A 55 -5.72 11.31 -3.84
CA ALA A 55 -4.34 11.41 -4.29
C ALA A 55 -4.15 10.91 -5.74
N LEU A 56 -4.84 9.83 -6.12
CA LEU A 56 -4.85 9.31 -7.50
C LEU A 56 -5.46 10.31 -8.50
N ALA A 57 -6.41 11.12 -8.05
CA ALA A 57 -6.99 12.21 -8.84
C ALA A 57 -6.09 13.46 -8.92
N GLY A 58 -4.84 13.39 -8.45
CA GLY A 58 -3.88 14.49 -8.44
C GLY A 58 -4.20 15.58 -7.42
N ARG A 59 -5.08 15.31 -6.45
CA ARG A 59 -5.44 16.26 -5.39
C ARG A 59 -4.64 15.98 -4.13
N ALA A 60 -4.19 17.03 -3.46
CA ALA A 60 -3.41 16.92 -2.24
C ALA A 60 -4.23 16.24 -1.12
N VAL A 61 -3.58 15.32 -0.42
CA VAL A 61 -4.06 14.71 0.82
C VAL A 61 -3.03 15.04 1.89
N ASP A 62 -3.40 15.84 2.87
CA ASP A 62 -2.52 16.20 3.98
C ASP A 62 -2.08 14.95 4.75
N VAL A 63 -0.79 14.86 5.03
CA VAL A 63 -0.20 13.81 5.87
C VAL A 63 0.41 14.38 7.14
N GLY A 64 0.22 15.68 7.41
CA GLY A 64 0.78 16.39 8.54
C GLY A 64 2.13 17.03 8.20
N ALA A 65 2.65 17.84 9.14
CA ALA A 65 3.93 18.56 9.02
C ALA A 65 4.08 19.46 7.76
N GLY A 66 2.97 19.78 7.10
CA GLY A 66 2.97 20.57 5.85
C GLY A 66 3.19 19.73 4.58
N ASP A 67 3.22 18.41 4.70
CA ASP A 67 3.43 17.48 3.59
C ASP A 67 2.12 16.92 3.03
N ALA A 68 2.17 16.50 1.77
CA ALA A 68 1.08 15.80 1.10
C ALA A 68 1.46 14.36 0.73
N LEU A 69 0.47 13.47 0.68
CA LEU A 69 0.67 12.10 0.22
C LEU A 69 1.22 12.08 -1.22
N VAL A 70 2.40 11.48 -1.37
CA VAL A 70 3.00 11.19 -2.68
C VAL A 70 2.79 9.73 -3.00
N LEU A 71 2.22 9.46 -4.19
CA LEU A 71 2.01 8.10 -4.65
C LEU A 71 3.27 7.55 -5.36
N PRO A 72 3.51 6.23 -5.30
CA PRO A 72 4.57 5.60 -6.08
C PRO A 72 4.40 5.83 -7.60
N PRO A 73 5.49 5.73 -8.38
CA PRO A 73 5.41 5.89 -9.84
C PRO A 73 4.43 4.89 -10.50
N PRO A 74 3.79 5.26 -11.63
CA PRO A 74 2.81 4.41 -12.31
C PRO A 74 3.30 3.03 -12.72
N SER A 75 4.59 2.89 -13.02
CA SER A 75 5.20 1.62 -13.40
C SER A 75 5.58 0.72 -12.22
N SER A 76 5.46 1.18 -10.97
CA SER A 76 5.90 0.44 -9.80
C SER A 76 4.93 -0.66 -9.38
N ILE A 77 5.45 -1.77 -8.85
CA ILE A 77 4.61 -2.79 -8.20
C ILE A 77 3.81 -2.22 -7.03
N ALA A 78 4.33 -1.19 -6.36
CA ALA A 78 3.64 -0.52 -5.27
C ALA A 78 2.33 0.14 -5.72
N LEU A 79 2.35 0.95 -6.81
CA LEU A 79 1.11 1.56 -7.30
C LEU A 79 0.16 0.50 -7.90
N PHE A 80 0.71 -0.52 -8.55
CA PHE A 80 -0.07 -1.68 -9.00
C PHE A 80 -0.86 -2.32 -7.85
N LEU A 81 -0.24 -2.59 -6.69
CA LEU A 81 -0.92 -3.17 -5.53
C LEU A 81 -2.00 -2.24 -4.97
N VAL A 82 -1.75 -0.93 -4.93
CA VAL A 82 -2.73 0.07 -4.50
C VAL A 82 -3.97 0.04 -5.39
N HIS A 83 -3.81 -0.02 -6.71
CA HIS A 83 -4.94 -0.16 -7.65
C HIS A 83 -5.70 -1.47 -7.42
N ARG A 84 -4.99 -2.60 -7.30
CA ARG A 84 -5.64 -3.90 -7.03
C ARG A 84 -6.50 -3.87 -5.78
N TRP A 85 -6.01 -3.28 -4.69
CA TRP A 85 -6.78 -3.13 -3.46
C TRP A 85 -8.04 -2.27 -3.65
N LEU A 86 -7.94 -1.17 -4.39
CA LEU A 86 -9.09 -0.30 -4.69
C LEU A 86 -10.16 -1.00 -5.53
N ASP A 87 -9.74 -1.84 -6.47
CA ASP A 87 -10.62 -2.60 -7.37
C ASP A 87 -11.38 -3.74 -6.65
N GLY A 88 -11.15 -3.95 -5.35
CA GLY A 88 -11.87 -4.95 -4.56
C GLY A 88 -11.33 -6.37 -4.69
N TRP A 89 -10.10 -6.56 -5.17
CA TRP A 89 -9.52 -7.89 -5.44
C TRP A 89 -9.40 -8.83 -4.23
N MET A 90 -9.59 -8.36 -3.00
CA MET A 90 -9.62 -9.21 -1.79
C MET A 90 -11.01 -9.77 -1.46
N GLU A 91 -12.03 -9.53 -2.27
CA GLU A 91 -13.39 -10.06 -2.06
C GLU A 91 -13.76 -11.18 -3.05
N PRO A 92 -13.17 -12.40 -2.97
CA PRO A 92 -13.66 -13.52 -3.76
C PRO A 92 -15.00 -14.11 -3.29
N TRP A 93 -15.60 -13.61 -2.20
CA TRP A 93 -16.79 -14.21 -1.56
C TRP A 93 -17.90 -13.19 -1.17
N ALA A 94 -17.87 -11.97 -1.70
CA ALA A 94 -18.95 -11.01 -1.50
C ALA A 94 -20.10 -11.25 -2.51
N HIS A 95 -20.73 -12.42 -2.40
CA HIS A 95 -21.99 -12.77 -3.07
C HIS A 95 -22.91 -13.49 -2.08
#